data_AF-A0A1I0KN95-F1
#
_entry.id   AF-A0A1I0KN95-F1
#
_cell.length_a   1.000
_cell.length_b   1.000
_cell.length_c   1.000
_cell.angle_alpha   90.00
_cell.angle_beta   90.00
_cell.angle_gamma   90.00
#
_symmetry.space_group_name_H-M   'P 1'
#
loop_
_entity.id
_entity.type
_entity.pdbx_description
1 polymer ?
#
loop_
_entity_poly.entity_id
_entity_poly.type
_entity_poly.pdbx_seq_one_letter_code
_entity_poly.pdbx_strand_id
1 'polypeptide(L)'
;MAIISGPIENEVELRIMSAHHTLNEIPEGFITPDGWTSRVIDSNMLLDTAQPQTVRGKNAIRYYNVETDQLFFKLEDREFSQEENMQILLEQMLASQEETTAVQVALTDLYEKILTLGAEVN
;
A
#
# COMPACT_ATOMS: atom_id res chain seq x y z
N MET A 1 -19.16 -23.20 -0.69
CA MET A 1 -19.19 -22.26 -1.82
C MET A 1 -19.67 -20.90 -1.34
N ALA A 2 -19.17 -19.85 -1.97
CA ALA A 2 -19.38 -18.45 -1.64
C ALA A 2 -19.70 -17.65 -2.90
N ILE A 3 -20.33 -16.48 -2.74
CA ILE A 3 -20.63 -15.58 -3.85
C ILE A 3 -19.73 -14.36 -3.70
N ILE A 4 -18.92 -14.11 -4.73
CA ILE A 4 -18.15 -12.88 -4.84
C ILE A 4 -18.85 -11.94 -5.81
N SER A 5 -18.75 -10.64 -5.57
CA SER A 5 -19.34 -9.63 -6.44
C SER A 5 -18.48 -8.40 -6.54
N GLY A 6 -18.47 -7.82 -7.74
CA GLY A 6 -17.49 -6.82 -8.10
C GLY A 6 -17.76 -6.17 -9.45
N PRO A 7 -17.21 -4.96 -9.69
CA PRO A 7 -17.22 -4.37 -11.02
C PRO A 7 -16.45 -5.23 -12.02
N ILE A 8 -16.88 -5.22 -13.27
CA ILE A 8 -16.16 -5.85 -14.37
C ILE A 8 -14.97 -4.96 -14.72
N GLU A 9 -13.76 -5.35 -14.32
CA GLU A 9 -12.52 -4.60 -14.55
C GLU A 9 -11.53 -5.44 -15.34
N ASN A 10 -11.43 -5.22 -16.66
CA ASN A 10 -10.79 -6.14 -17.60
C ASN A 10 -11.56 -7.48 -17.71
N GLU A 11 -11.55 -8.10 -18.88
CA GLU A 11 -12.36 -9.33 -19.11
C GLU A 11 -11.85 -10.54 -18.30
N VAL A 12 -10.64 -10.47 -17.76
CA VAL A 12 -9.91 -11.56 -17.09
C VAL A 12 -9.89 -11.41 -15.56
N GLU A 13 -9.95 -10.18 -15.05
CA GLU A 13 -9.83 -9.90 -13.62
C GLU A 13 -11.13 -9.26 -13.12
N LEU A 14 -11.55 -9.59 -11.91
CA LEU A 14 -12.73 -8.99 -11.30
C LEU A 14 -12.33 -8.45 -9.93
N ARG A 15 -12.43 -7.13 -9.76
CA ARG A 15 -12.21 -6.50 -8.46
C ARG A 15 -13.33 -6.90 -7.52
N ILE A 16 -13.02 -7.46 -6.37
CA ILE A 16 -14.04 -7.96 -5.43
C ILE A 16 -14.38 -6.88 -4.42
N MET A 17 -15.67 -6.57 -4.31
CA MET A 17 -16.20 -5.61 -3.34
C MET A 17 -16.85 -6.30 -2.14
N SER A 18 -17.45 -7.47 -2.36
CA SER A 18 -18.05 -8.29 -1.30
C SER A 18 -17.83 -9.77 -1.58
N ALA A 19 -17.64 -10.53 -0.50
CA ALA A 19 -17.62 -12.00 -0.51
C ALA A 19 -18.63 -12.50 0.53
N HIS A 20 -19.71 -13.12 0.05
CA HIS A 20 -20.73 -13.73 0.90
C HIS A 20 -20.40 -15.21 1.10
N HIS A 21 -20.24 -15.62 2.36
CA HIS A 21 -19.62 -16.91 2.70
C HIS A 21 -20.55 -18.13 2.63
N THR A 22 -21.82 -17.97 2.25
CA THR A 22 -22.81 -19.07 2.26
C THR A 22 -23.57 -19.18 0.94
N LEU A 23 -23.48 -20.34 0.30
CA LEU A 23 -24.19 -20.69 -0.94
C LEU A 23 -25.71 -20.89 -0.76
N ASN A 24 -26.16 -21.14 0.47
CA ASN A 24 -27.51 -21.67 0.70
C ASN A 24 -28.60 -20.60 0.63
N GLU A 25 -28.24 -19.33 0.66
CA GLU A 25 -29.16 -18.21 0.54
C GLU A 25 -28.43 -17.11 -0.23
N ILE A 26 -28.66 -17.01 -1.54
CA ILE A 26 -28.57 -15.70 -2.17
C ILE A 26 -29.58 -14.86 -1.39
N PRO A 27 -29.16 -13.81 -0.66
CA PRO A 27 -30.11 -13.02 0.11
C PRO A 27 -31.25 -12.59 -0.81
N GLU A 28 -32.51 -12.79 -0.39
CA GLU A 28 -33.64 -12.21 -1.13
C GLU A 28 -33.42 -10.68 -1.17
N GLY A 29 -33.12 -10.15 -2.36
CA GLY A 29 -32.67 -8.76 -2.53
C GLY A 29 -31.20 -8.59 -2.89
N PHE A 30 -30.47 -9.66 -3.19
CA PHE A 30 -29.15 -9.58 -3.82
C PHE A 30 -29.29 -9.00 -5.25
N ILE A 31 -29.17 -7.68 -5.34
CA ILE A 31 -29.19 -6.94 -6.60
C ILE A 31 -27.75 -6.62 -6.94
N THR A 32 -27.29 -7.16 -8.08
CA THR A 32 -26.00 -6.78 -8.64
C THR A 32 -26.16 -5.41 -9.31
N PRO A 33 -25.38 -4.38 -8.92
CA PRO A 33 -25.43 -3.08 -9.57
C PRO A 33 -25.13 -3.19 -11.08
N ASP A 34 -25.64 -2.24 -11.87
CA ASP A 34 -25.33 -2.18 -13.29
C ASP A 34 -23.80 -2.09 -13.51
N GLY A 35 -23.26 -2.96 -14.37
CA GLY A 35 -21.82 -3.06 -14.64
C GLY A 35 -21.03 -3.94 -13.67
N TRP A 36 -21.70 -4.60 -12.71
CA TRP A 36 -21.07 -5.58 -11.83
C TRP A 36 -21.41 -7.01 -12.26
N THR A 37 -20.57 -7.95 -11.85
CA THR A 37 -20.81 -9.38 -12.04
C THR A 37 -20.68 -10.10 -10.70
N SER A 38 -21.44 -11.20 -10.57
CA SER A 38 -21.38 -12.10 -9.43
C SER A 38 -20.94 -13.48 -9.86
N ARG A 39 -20.10 -14.13 -9.06
CA ARG A 39 -19.61 -15.48 -9.32
C ARG A 39 -19.64 -16.34 -8.07
N VAL A 40 -19.92 -17.62 -8.28
CA VAL A 40 -19.88 -18.63 -7.25
C VAL A 40 -18.49 -19.28 -7.25
N ILE A 41 -17.83 -19.31 -6.10
CA ILE A 41 -16.50 -19.92 -5.91
C ILE A 41 -16.51 -20.87 -4.72
N ASP A 42 -15.50 -21.72 -4.57
CA ASP A 42 -15.34 -22.52 -3.35
C ASP A 42 -15.04 -21.61 -2.15
N SER A 43 -15.68 -21.87 -1.01
CA SER A 43 -15.43 -21.15 0.24
C SER A 43 -13.99 -21.38 0.73
N ASN A 44 -13.38 -22.51 0.41
CA ASN A 44 -11.99 -22.81 0.78
C ASN A 44 -11.01 -21.82 0.15
N MET A 45 -11.29 -21.32 -1.05
CA MET A 45 -10.43 -20.34 -1.73
C MET A 45 -10.36 -19.01 -0.99
N LEU A 46 -11.40 -18.67 -0.21
CA LEU A 46 -11.41 -17.44 0.60
C LEU A 46 -10.48 -17.52 1.82
N LEU A 47 -10.14 -18.74 2.25
CA LEU A 47 -9.28 -19.01 3.40
C LEU A 47 -7.79 -19.08 3.00
N ASP A 48 -7.50 -19.45 1.76
CA ASP A 48 -6.13 -19.67 1.27
C ASP A 48 -5.35 -18.39 0.97
N THR A 49 -6.02 -17.25 0.81
CA THR A 49 -5.32 -15.99 0.53
C THR A 49 -4.89 -15.29 1.82
N ALA A 50 -3.62 -15.45 2.21
CA ALA A 50 -3.01 -14.60 3.22
C ALA A 50 -3.17 -13.12 2.82
N GLN A 51 -3.65 -12.27 3.73
CA GLN A 51 -3.63 -10.82 3.49
C GLN A 51 -2.18 -10.39 3.30
N PRO A 52 -1.85 -9.64 2.23
CA PRO A 52 -0.51 -9.14 2.04
C PRO A 52 -0.14 -8.21 3.20
N GLN A 53 1.16 -8.09 3.49
CA GLN A 53 1.64 -7.16 4.51
C GLN A 53 1.16 -5.74 4.20
N THR A 54 0.77 -5.00 5.23
CA THR A 54 0.36 -3.60 5.11
C THR A 54 1.53 -2.79 4.55
N VAL A 55 1.38 -2.29 3.32
CA VAL A 55 2.33 -1.38 2.69
C VAL A 55 1.82 0.05 2.84
N ARG A 56 2.69 0.94 3.34
CA ARG A 56 2.38 2.37 3.53
C ARG A 56 1.88 3.00 2.22
N GLY A 57 0.78 3.75 2.28
CA GLY A 57 0.18 4.38 1.10
C GLY A 57 -0.45 3.42 0.08
N LYS A 58 -0.53 2.12 0.38
CA LYS A 58 -1.20 1.14 -0.47
C LYS A 58 -2.37 0.49 0.25
N ASN A 59 -3.39 0.12 -0.53
CA ASN A 59 -4.50 -0.72 -0.10
C ASN A 59 -4.40 -2.09 -0.78
N ALA A 60 -4.56 -3.14 0.03
CA ALA A 60 -4.69 -4.49 -0.48
C ALA A 60 -6.13 -4.75 -0.91
N ILE A 61 -6.37 -4.73 -2.22
CA ILE A 61 -7.69 -4.97 -2.80
C ILE A 61 -7.72 -6.39 -3.35
N ARG A 62 -8.80 -7.11 -3.05
CA ARG A 62 -8.95 -8.50 -3.49
C ARG A 62 -9.51 -8.55 -4.90
N TYR A 63 -8.90 -9.40 -5.73
CA TYR A 63 -9.30 -9.66 -7.10
C TYR A 63 -9.53 -11.16 -7.31
N TYR A 64 -10.36 -11.48 -8.29
CA TYR A 64 -10.61 -12.82 -8.77
C TYR A 64 -10.22 -12.92 -10.24
N ASN A 65 -9.33 -13.86 -10.56
CA ASN A 65 -8.97 -14.17 -11.93
C ASN A 65 -9.96 -15.21 -12.47
N VAL A 66 -10.67 -14.85 -13.54
CA VAL A 66 -11.71 -15.64 -14.18
C VAL A 66 -11.14 -16.84 -14.96
N GLU A 67 -9.93 -16.71 -15.50
CA GLU A 67 -9.30 -17.76 -16.30
C GLU A 67 -8.64 -18.82 -15.44
N THR A 68 -7.97 -18.40 -14.36
CA THR A 68 -7.24 -19.31 -13.47
C THR A 68 -8.07 -19.80 -12.30
N ASP A 69 -9.27 -19.26 -12.09
CA ASP A 69 -10.14 -19.52 -10.94
C ASP A 69 -9.36 -19.34 -9.62
N GLN A 70 -8.72 -18.19 -9.44
CA GLN A 70 -7.89 -17.88 -8.29
C GLN A 70 -8.18 -16.51 -7.70
N LEU A 71 -8.11 -16.43 -6.37
CA LEU A 71 -8.15 -15.18 -5.63
C LEU A 71 -6.73 -14.67 -5.39
N PHE A 72 -6.55 -13.37 -5.56
CA PHE A 72 -5.28 -12.70 -5.29
C PHE A 72 -5.52 -11.28 -4.77
N PHE A 73 -4.45 -10.66 -4.26
CA PHE A 73 -4.50 -9.27 -3.84
C PHE A 73 -3.63 -8.41 -4.74
N LYS A 74 -4.17 -7.24 -5.11
CA LYS A 74 -3.43 -6.19 -5.79
C LYS A 74 -3.25 -5.02 -4.84
N LEU A 75 -2.05 -4.43 -4.86
CA LEU A 75 -1.76 -3.22 -4.10
C LEU A 75 -2.12 -2.02 -4.96
N GLU A 76 -3.16 -1.29 -4.55
CA GLU A 76 -3.56 -0.03 -5.17
C GLU A 76 -3.09 1.15 -4.36
N ASP A 77 -2.77 2.25 -5.04
CA ASP A 77 -2.46 3.52 -4.38
C ASP A 77 -3.65 4.04 -3.59
N ARG A 78 -3.37 4.54 -2.39
CA ARG A 78 -4.34 5.28 -1.59
C ARG A 78 -3.73 6.55 -1.05
N GLU A 79 -4.59 7.47 -0.65
CA GLU A 79 -4.17 8.62 0.12
C GLU A 79 -3.55 8.17 1.45
N PHE A 80 -2.49 8.86 1.85
CA PHE A 80 -1.86 8.66 3.15
C PHE A 80 -2.83 9.08 4.25
N SER A 81 -2.86 8.31 5.33
CA SER A 81 -3.57 8.72 6.53
C SER A 81 -2.89 9.95 7.14
N GLN A 82 -3.61 10.68 8.00
CA GLN A 82 -3.04 11.82 8.70
C GLN A 82 -1.79 11.43 9.52
N GLU A 83 -1.82 10.26 10.15
CA GLU A 83 -0.69 9.73 10.93
C GLU A 83 0.52 9.40 10.05
N GLU A 84 0.28 8.78 8.88
CA GLU A 84 1.35 8.52 7.92
C GLU A 84 1.94 9.83 7.38
N ASN A 85 1.12 10.83 7.11
CA ASN A 85 1.60 12.15 6.70
C ASN A 85 2.47 12.80 7.79
N MET A 86 2.08 12.69 9.06
CA MET A 86 2.91 13.17 10.17
C MET A 86 4.25 12.43 10.26
N GLN A 87 4.26 11.11 10.06
CA GLN A 87 5.51 10.34 10.01
C GLN A 87 6.40 10.75 8.83
N ILE A 88 5.84 10.95 7.64
CA ILE A 88 6.59 11.42 6.45
C ILE A 88 7.24 12.77 6.79
N LEU A 89 6.47 13.68 7.40
CA LEU A 89 6.97 14.99 7.77
C LEU A 89 8.10 14.91 8.81
N LEU A 90 7.97 14.04 9.82
CA LEU A 90 9.00 13.81 10.82
C LEU A 90 10.28 13.23 10.20
N GLU A 91 10.17 12.25 9.32
CA GLU A 91 11.30 11.67 8.58
C GLU A 91 12.03 12.74 7.75
N GLN A 92 11.28 13.61 7.07
CA GLN A 92 11.84 14.73 6.30
C GLN A 92 12.55 15.76 7.19
N MET A 93 11.96 16.10 8.35
CA MET A 93 12.57 17.03 9.30
C MET A 93 13.87 16.47 9.88
N LEU A 94 13.90 15.17 10.20
CA LEU A 94 15.10 14.50 10.72
C LEU A 94 16.22 14.47 9.68
N ALA A 95 15.91 14.10 8.43
CA ALA A 95 16.89 14.10 7.34
C ALA A 95 17.48 15.52 7.11
N SER A 96 16.64 16.55 7.18
CA SER A 96 17.10 17.95 7.05
C SER A 96 18.01 18.38 8.22
N GLN A 97 17.75 17.92 9.44
CA GLN A 97 18.65 18.18 10.58
C GLN A 97 20.00 17.47 10.42
N GLU A 98 20.00 16.22 9.97
CA GLU A 98 21.24 15.49 9.68
C GLU A 98 22.07 16.21 8.62
N GLU A 99 21.45 16.70 7.55
CA GLU A 99 22.13 17.47 6.52
C GLU A 99 22.72 18.78 7.08
N THR A 100 21.96 19.49 7.91
CA THR A 100 22.42 20.75 8.53
C THR A 100 23.61 20.52 9.47
N THR A 101 23.57 19.46 10.27
CA THR A 101 24.66 19.09 11.17
C THR A 101 25.90 18.65 10.41
N ALA A 102 25.75 17.86 9.34
CA ALA A 102 26.85 17.49 8.45
C ALA A 102 27.55 18.72 7.83
N VAL A 103 26.76 19.70 7.37
CA VAL A 103 27.29 20.96 6.84
C VAL A 103 28.05 21.76 7.91
N GLN A 104 27.52 21.83 9.13
CA GLN A 104 28.20 22.52 10.24
C GLN A 104 29.53 21.88 10.62
N VAL A 105 29.60 20.54 10.63
CA VAL A 105 30.85 19.80 10.87
C VAL A 105 31.87 20.11 9.77
N ALA A 106 31.47 20.04 8.49
CA ALA A 106 32.36 20.34 7.37
C ALA A 106 32.88 21.79 7.40
N LEU A 107 32.05 22.74 7.79
CA LEU A 107 32.44 24.14 8.00
C LEU A 107 33.48 24.27 9.10
N THR A 108 33.26 23.58 10.23
CA THR A 108 34.19 23.60 11.38
C THR A 108 35.55 23.03 10.98
N ASP A 109 35.57 21.89 10.28
CA ASP A 109 36.81 21.28 9.77
C ASP A 109 37.56 22.21 8.81
N LEU A 110 36.83 22.95 7.96
CA LEU A 110 37.43 23.94 7.06
C LEU A 110 38.03 25.12 7.85
N TYR A 111 37.33 25.61 8.88
CA TYR A 111 37.86 26.66 9.76
C TYR A 111 39.14 26.22 10.48
N GLU A 112 39.18 24.99 11.01
CA GLU A 112 40.38 24.45 11.66
C GLU A 112 41.56 24.31 10.69
N LYS A 113 41.32 23.84 9.47
CA LYS A 113 42.36 23.77 8.42
C LYS A 113 42.93 25.14 8.05
N ILE A 114 42.07 26.15 7.94
CA ILE A 114 42.52 27.52 7.64
C ILE A 114 43.35 28.07 8.81
N LEU A 115 42.92 27.85 10.05
CA LEU A 115 43.64 28.32 11.24
C LEU A 115 45.01 27.63 11.40
N THR A 116 45.09 26.33 11.15
CA THR A 116 46.37 25.58 11.21
C THR A 116 47.34 25.98 10.10
N LEU A 117 46.86 26.15 8.86
CA LEU A 117 47.68 26.70 7.76
C LEU A 117 48.16 28.12 8.03
N GLY A 118 47.34 28.96 8.69
CA GLY A 118 47.73 30.31 9.09
C GLY A 118 48.78 30.35 10.21
N ALA A 119 48.88 29.30 11.03
CA ALA A 119 49.85 29.18 12.12
C ALA A 119 51.23 28.70 11.65
N GLU A 120 51.32 27.98 10.53
CA GLU A 120 52.60 27.49 9.96
C GLU A 120 53.36 28.54 9.12
N VAL A 121 52.77 29.71 8.85
CA VAL A 121 53.35 30.77 8.00
C VAL A 121 54.06 31.88 8.82
N ASN A 122 54.17 31.74 10.14
CA ASN A 122 54.99 32.60 11.02
C ASN A 122 56.15 31.82 11.65
#